data_AF-A0A239PE34-F1
#
_entry.id   AF-A0A239PE34-F1
#
_cell.length_a   1.000
_cell.length_b   1.000
_cell.length_c   1.000
_cell.angle_alpha   90.00
_cell.angle_beta   90.00
_cell.angle_gamma   90.00
#
_symmetry.space_group_name_H-M   'P 1'
#
loop_
_entity.id
_entity.type
_entity.pdbx_description
1 polymer ?
#
loop_
_entity_poly.entity_id
_entity_poly.type
_entity_poly.pdbx_seq_one_letter_code
_entity_poly.pdbx_strand_id
1 'polypeptide(L)'
;MRNDRERLRPGRLFVVPVIIAVLGDITTQPVDAIVNPANSAMRGGAGVDGAIHRGGGPAILRDCVARFPDGLATGEAGWTTAGDLPARWVIHTVGPNYNAGQRDRSLLVSCYRRSLETADELGARSVAFPLISAGVYGWPRADAIAAAVETIATTATRVEDVRLVAFDEAGYRPLRAAVLLRCPPPVGEGTVGSLFERQPTQFGLRGDAYLWRELRARFADTPLPEDWFALRKLLVDAIEEVVGESLTKSWHDSSAAVYVPDFDPGHGMSAGGVHLPWWAHTGVPVVLDRYEATRRAQ
;
A
#
# COMPACT_ATOMS: atom_id res chain seq x y z
N MET A 1 12.78 -35.20 -31.59
CA MET A 1 13.67 -34.17 -31.01
C MET A 1 13.67 -32.95 -31.92
N ARG A 2 12.84 -31.94 -31.60
CA ARG A 2 12.98 -30.57 -32.10
C ARG A 2 12.84 -29.64 -30.89
N ASN A 3 13.77 -28.71 -30.79
CA ASN A 3 13.81 -27.63 -29.81
C ASN A 3 12.55 -26.78 -29.89
N ASP A 4 11.87 -26.59 -28.76
CA ASP A 4 10.95 -25.47 -28.53
C ASP A 4 11.47 -24.66 -27.32
N ARG A 5 12.69 -24.14 -27.48
CA ARG A 5 13.08 -22.88 -26.85
C ARG A 5 12.69 -21.76 -27.81
N GLU A 6 11.48 -21.24 -27.69
CA GLU A 6 11.12 -19.84 -28.00
C GLU A 6 9.60 -19.64 -27.97
N ARG A 7 9.12 -18.99 -26.90
CA ARG A 7 8.09 -17.95 -26.95
C ARG A 7 8.11 -17.14 -25.63
N LEU A 8 9.30 -16.68 -25.25
CA LEU A 8 9.41 -15.55 -24.33
C LEU A 8 9.06 -14.29 -25.14
N ARG A 9 7.91 -13.69 -24.84
CA ARG A 9 7.51 -12.40 -25.43
C ARG A 9 8.49 -11.32 -24.96
N PRO A 10 8.94 -10.40 -25.84
CA PRO A 10 9.88 -9.36 -25.44
C PRO A 10 9.19 -8.29 -24.56
N GLY A 11 9.86 -7.92 -23.46
CA GLY A 11 9.84 -6.56 -22.90
C GLY A 11 8.81 -6.24 -21.82
N ARG A 12 8.95 -6.80 -20.60
CA ARG A 12 8.56 -6.09 -19.36
C ARG A 12 9.56 -6.43 -18.24
N LEU A 13 10.37 -5.45 -17.88
CA LEU A 13 11.36 -5.54 -16.80
C LEU A 13 10.66 -5.73 -15.45
N PHE A 14 11.20 -6.61 -14.62
CA PHE A 14 10.87 -6.63 -13.19
C PHE A 14 11.32 -5.30 -12.58
N VAL A 15 10.55 -4.77 -11.65
CA VAL A 15 10.82 -3.49 -10.98
C VAL A 15 11.10 -3.75 -9.50
N VAL A 16 11.87 -2.86 -8.87
CA VAL A 16 11.88 -2.79 -7.41
C VAL A 16 10.60 -2.06 -7.01
N PRO A 17 9.66 -2.71 -6.28
CA PRO A 17 8.43 -2.07 -5.87
C PRO A 17 8.74 -0.92 -4.91
N VAL A 18 8.00 0.18 -5.01
CA VAL A 18 7.97 1.18 -3.94
C VAL A 18 7.12 0.62 -2.82
N ILE A 19 7.71 0.59 -1.62
CA ILE A 19 7.05 0.11 -0.42
C ILE A 19 6.73 1.31 0.46
N ILE A 20 5.46 1.46 0.84
CA ILE A 20 5.04 2.47 1.83
C ILE A 20 4.32 1.79 2.98
N ALA A 21 4.49 2.31 4.19
CA ALA A 21 3.64 1.96 5.32
C ALA A 21 2.40 2.87 5.30
N VAL A 22 1.22 2.31 5.55
CA VAL A 22 -0.05 3.04 5.61
C VAL A 22 -0.72 2.73 6.95
N LEU A 23 -1.18 3.77 7.65
CA LEU A 23 -2.10 3.62 8.78
C LEU A 23 -3.53 3.64 8.24
N GLY A 24 -4.28 2.56 8.40
CA GLY A 24 -5.68 2.53 7.97
C GLY A 24 -6.29 1.15 7.83
N ASP A 25 -7.49 1.11 7.25
CA ASP A 25 -8.22 -0.11 6.93
C ASP A 25 -7.80 -0.62 5.54
N ILE A 26 -7.40 -1.90 5.46
CA ILE A 26 -7.03 -2.52 4.20
C ILE A 26 -8.22 -2.68 3.24
N THR A 27 -9.44 -2.77 3.77
CA THR A 27 -10.66 -2.95 2.96
C THR A 27 -11.05 -1.71 2.17
N THR A 28 -10.48 -0.55 2.51
CA THR A 28 -10.76 0.73 1.83
C THR A 28 -9.64 1.13 0.86
N GLN A 29 -8.64 0.27 0.65
CA GLN A 29 -7.52 0.54 -0.26
C GLN A 29 -7.93 0.24 -1.71
N PRO A 30 -8.03 1.24 -2.61
CA PRO A 30 -8.16 1.08 -4.05
C PRO A 30 -6.76 0.87 -4.64
N VAL A 31 -6.32 -0.36 -4.46
CA VAL A 31 -5.21 -0.96 -5.17
C VAL A 31 -5.79 -2.02 -6.10
N ASP A 32 -4.99 -2.53 -7.03
CA ASP A 32 -5.45 -3.61 -7.90
C ASP A 32 -5.84 -4.85 -7.09
N ALA A 33 -5.00 -5.23 -6.13
CA ALA A 33 -5.25 -6.38 -5.26
C ALA A 33 -4.97 -6.08 -3.79
N ILE A 34 -5.82 -6.58 -2.90
CA ILE A 34 -5.52 -6.63 -1.46
C ILE A 34 -5.20 -8.06 -1.05
N VAL A 35 -4.34 -8.23 -0.05
CA VAL A 35 -3.97 -9.54 0.48
C VAL A 35 -4.77 -9.86 1.72
N ASN A 36 -5.45 -11.00 1.71
CA ASN A 36 -6.19 -11.55 2.83
C ASN A 36 -5.37 -12.65 3.54
N PRO A 37 -4.99 -12.47 4.82
CA PRO A 37 -4.40 -13.51 5.64
C PRO A 37 -5.50 -14.49 6.10
N ALA A 38 -5.77 -15.49 5.26
CA ALA A 38 -6.81 -16.49 5.47
C ALA A 38 -6.35 -17.65 6.37
N ASN A 39 -7.30 -18.39 6.93
CA ASN A 39 -7.04 -19.73 7.45
C ASN A 39 -7.04 -20.77 6.32
N SER A 40 -6.52 -21.98 6.59
CA SER A 40 -6.40 -23.04 5.59
C SER A 40 -7.72 -23.47 4.97
N ALA A 41 -8.85 -23.36 5.68
CA ALA A 41 -10.16 -23.70 5.14
C ALA A 41 -10.70 -22.65 4.15
N MET A 42 -10.20 -21.40 4.19
CA MET A 42 -10.64 -20.29 3.34
C MET A 42 -12.17 -20.06 3.37
N ARG A 43 -12.77 -20.10 4.56
CA ARG A 43 -14.22 -19.89 4.76
C ARG A 43 -14.55 -18.61 5.55
N GLY A 44 -13.61 -17.66 5.54
CA GLY A 44 -13.65 -16.47 6.38
C GLY A 44 -13.23 -16.77 7.83
N GLY A 45 -13.25 -15.71 8.64
CA GLY A 45 -12.61 -15.71 9.95
C GLY A 45 -12.74 -14.38 10.68
N ALA A 46 -11.81 -14.11 11.59
CA ALA A 46 -11.75 -12.88 12.38
C ALA A 46 -10.68 -11.91 11.85
N GLY A 47 -10.52 -10.75 12.49
CA GLY A 47 -9.49 -9.76 12.11
C GLY A 47 -9.65 -9.26 10.68
N VAL A 48 -8.53 -9.20 9.95
CA VAL A 48 -8.50 -8.73 8.55
C VAL A 48 -9.34 -9.62 7.64
N ASP A 49 -9.28 -10.94 7.79
CA ASP A 49 -10.06 -11.89 6.98
C ASP A 49 -11.56 -11.65 7.14
N GLY A 50 -12.01 -11.50 8.39
CA GLY A 50 -13.40 -11.13 8.68
C GLY A 50 -13.80 -9.76 8.12
N ALA A 51 -12.90 -8.78 8.17
CA ALA A 51 -13.16 -7.44 7.61
C ALA A 51 -13.32 -7.50 6.08
N ILE A 52 -12.43 -8.21 5.38
CA ILE A 52 -12.47 -8.39 3.92
C ILE A 52 -13.75 -9.13 3.51
N HIS A 53 -14.13 -10.21 4.19
CA HIS A 53 -15.37 -10.93 3.89
C HIS A 53 -16.63 -10.09 4.15
N ARG A 54 -16.64 -9.26 5.20
CA ARG A 54 -17.76 -8.32 5.44
C ARG A 54 -17.83 -7.22 4.40
N GLY A 55 -16.69 -6.62 4.06
CA GLY A 55 -16.62 -5.50 3.13
C GLY A 55 -16.86 -5.88 1.67
N GLY A 56 -16.39 -7.06 1.23
CA GLY A 56 -16.58 -7.53 -0.14
C GLY A 56 -17.82 -8.38 -0.36
N GLY A 57 -18.59 -8.64 0.71
CA GLY A 57 -19.85 -9.36 0.62
C GLY A 57 -19.72 -10.85 0.27
N PRO A 58 -20.85 -11.52 -0.01
CA PRO A 58 -20.90 -12.97 -0.17
C PRO A 58 -20.20 -13.50 -1.43
N ALA A 59 -19.83 -12.63 -2.37
CA ALA A 59 -19.13 -13.02 -3.59
C ALA A 59 -17.77 -13.66 -3.31
N ILE A 60 -17.01 -13.11 -2.35
CA ILE A 60 -15.70 -13.63 -1.95
C ILE A 60 -15.81 -15.07 -1.48
N LEU A 61 -16.75 -15.36 -0.55
CA LEU A 61 -16.90 -16.70 -0.01
C LEU A 61 -17.34 -17.72 -1.07
N ARG A 62 -18.23 -17.32 -1.99
CA ARG A 62 -18.65 -18.19 -3.10
C ARG A 62 -17.46 -18.56 -3.99
N ASP A 63 -16.63 -17.58 -4.34
CA ASP A 63 -15.41 -17.82 -5.12
C ASP A 63 -14.40 -18.69 -4.36
N CYS A 64 -14.22 -18.47 -3.05
CA CYS A 64 -13.36 -19.30 -2.22
C CYS A 64 -13.79 -20.77 -2.25
N VAL A 65 -15.09 -21.05 -2.11
CA VAL A 65 -15.64 -22.43 -2.15
C VAL A 65 -15.47 -23.04 -3.54
N ALA A 66 -15.76 -22.28 -4.60
CA ALA A 66 -15.70 -22.79 -5.97
C ALA A 66 -14.26 -23.06 -6.45
N ARG A 67 -13.31 -22.20 -6.09
CA ARG A 67 -11.91 -22.26 -6.56
C ARG A 67 -11.02 -23.10 -5.65
N PHE A 68 -11.31 -23.11 -4.35
CA PHE A 68 -10.51 -23.78 -3.33
C PHE A 68 -11.39 -24.69 -2.47
N PRO A 69 -11.99 -25.75 -3.05
CA PRO A 69 -12.89 -26.66 -2.33
C PRO A 69 -12.20 -27.30 -1.12
N ASP A 70 -10.91 -27.59 -1.25
CA ASP A 70 -10.07 -28.18 -0.20
C ASP A 70 -9.24 -27.14 0.59
N GLY A 71 -9.44 -25.85 0.29
CA GLY A 71 -8.69 -24.76 0.91
C GLY A 71 -7.28 -24.56 0.35
N LEU A 72 -6.38 -23.99 1.16
CA LEU A 72 -4.97 -23.73 0.81
C LEU A 72 -4.03 -24.19 1.93
N ALA A 73 -2.86 -24.68 1.53
CA ALA A 73 -1.78 -25.00 2.46
C ALA A 73 -1.12 -23.74 3.02
N THR A 74 -0.56 -23.83 4.22
CA THR A 74 0.25 -22.74 4.81
C THR A 74 1.40 -22.36 3.88
N GLY A 75 1.60 -21.07 3.65
CA GLY A 75 2.63 -20.54 2.75
C GLY A 75 2.21 -20.41 1.28
N GLU A 76 1.03 -20.90 0.91
CA GLU A 76 0.48 -20.76 -0.44
C GLU A 76 -0.46 -19.55 -0.57
N ALA A 77 -0.73 -19.15 -1.81
CA ALA A 77 -1.64 -18.06 -2.15
C ALA A 77 -2.53 -18.40 -3.35
N GLY A 78 -3.71 -17.80 -3.40
CA GLY A 78 -4.66 -17.90 -4.52
C GLY A 78 -5.62 -16.72 -4.50
N TRP A 79 -6.37 -16.49 -5.58
CA TRP A 79 -7.17 -15.27 -5.71
C TRP A 79 -8.65 -15.50 -6.00
N THR A 80 -9.46 -14.53 -5.61
CA THR A 80 -10.90 -14.41 -5.88
C THR A 80 -11.24 -13.00 -6.38
N THR A 81 -12.49 -12.78 -6.82
CA THR A 81 -13.00 -11.41 -6.94
C THR A 81 -12.94 -10.67 -5.59
N ALA A 82 -12.78 -9.35 -5.60
CA ALA A 82 -12.90 -8.55 -4.38
C ALA A 82 -14.36 -8.23 -3.98
N GLY A 83 -15.33 -8.65 -4.78
CA GLY A 83 -16.75 -8.37 -4.54
C GLY A 83 -17.02 -6.86 -4.51
N ASP A 84 -17.55 -6.37 -3.40
CA ASP A 84 -17.94 -4.96 -3.22
C ASP A 84 -16.79 -4.03 -2.77
N LEU A 85 -15.57 -4.55 -2.60
CA LEU A 85 -14.41 -3.74 -2.18
C LEU A 85 -13.91 -2.83 -3.32
N PRO A 86 -13.20 -1.73 -3.01
CA PRO A 86 -12.58 -0.86 -4.03
C PRO A 86 -11.50 -1.54 -4.87
N ALA A 87 -10.88 -2.60 -4.34
CA ALA A 87 -9.90 -3.39 -5.07
C ALA A 87 -10.55 -4.29 -6.12
N ARG A 88 -9.77 -4.79 -7.09
CA ARG A 88 -10.30 -5.68 -8.13
C ARG A 88 -10.25 -7.13 -7.72
N TRP A 89 -9.20 -7.50 -6.98
CA TRP A 89 -8.94 -8.87 -6.54
C TRP A 89 -8.62 -8.94 -5.05
N VAL A 90 -8.97 -10.07 -4.45
CA VAL A 90 -8.45 -10.47 -3.14
C VAL A 90 -7.51 -11.64 -3.36
N ILE A 91 -6.26 -11.49 -2.94
CA ILE A 91 -5.26 -12.56 -2.92
C ILE A 91 -5.26 -13.14 -1.51
N HIS A 92 -5.78 -14.35 -1.36
CA HIS A 92 -5.79 -15.07 -0.10
C HIS A 92 -4.47 -15.80 0.08
N THR A 93 -3.88 -15.70 1.26
CA THR A 93 -2.70 -16.47 1.62
C THR A 93 -2.82 -17.00 3.04
N VAL A 94 -2.29 -18.21 3.28
CA VAL A 94 -2.41 -18.88 4.58
C VAL A 94 -1.11 -18.72 5.37
N GLY A 95 -1.11 -17.79 6.32
CA GLY A 95 0.05 -17.54 7.19
C GLY A 95 0.30 -18.68 8.18
N PRO A 96 1.56 -18.90 8.63
CA PRO A 96 1.83 -19.83 9.71
C PRO A 96 1.25 -19.34 11.04
N ASN A 97 0.61 -20.24 11.80
CA ASN A 97 0.02 -19.96 13.09
C ASN A 97 1.04 -20.16 14.23
N TYR A 98 1.60 -19.06 14.70
CA TYR A 98 2.58 -19.09 15.79
C TYR A 98 1.94 -19.62 17.08
N ASN A 99 0.72 -19.24 17.43
CA ASN A 99 0.08 -19.78 18.63
C ASN A 99 -0.14 -21.31 18.57
N ALA A 100 -0.23 -21.90 17.37
CA ALA A 100 -0.37 -23.34 17.16
C ALA A 100 0.97 -24.08 16.92
N GLY A 101 2.11 -23.46 17.21
CA GLY A 101 3.43 -24.09 17.10
C GLY A 101 4.05 -24.10 15.69
N GLN A 102 3.40 -23.49 14.68
CA GLN A 102 4.02 -23.30 13.37
C GLN A 102 5.05 -22.16 13.47
N ARG A 103 6.34 -22.52 13.51
CA ARG A 103 7.47 -21.60 13.74
C ARG A 103 8.35 -21.39 12.50
N ASP A 104 8.06 -22.07 11.41
CA ASP A 104 8.89 -21.97 10.20
C ASP A 104 8.67 -20.62 9.50
N ARG A 105 9.65 -19.72 9.62
CA ARG A 105 9.64 -18.39 9.00
C ARG A 105 9.62 -18.47 7.47
N SER A 106 10.09 -19.56 6.87
CA SER A 106 10.07 -19.73 5.41
C SER A 106 8.65 -19.76 4.85
N LEU A 107 7.67 -20.24 5.64
CA LEU A 107 6.26 -20.21 5.28
C LEU A 107 5.70 -18.79 5.30
N LEU A 108 6.08 -17.97 6.27
CA LEU A 108 5.69 -16.56 6.31
C LEU A 108 6.28 -15.79 5.12
N VAL A 109 7.57 -16.01 4.81
CA VAL A 109 8.23 -15.47 3.61
C VAL A 109 7.51 -15.93 2.34
N SER A 110 7.12 -17.20 2.28
CA SER A 110 6.38 -17.75 1.14
C SER A 110 5.06 -17.02 0.90
N CYS A 111 4.34 -16.64 1.96
CA CYS A 111 3.07 -15.91 1.82
C CYS A 111 3.24 -14.60 1.03
N TYR A 112 4.27 -13.80 1.35
CA TYR A 112 4.55 -12.55 0.63
C TYR A 112 4.96 -12.81 -0.82
N ARG A 113 5.89 -13.74 -1.03
CA ARG A 113 6.39 -14.09 -2.37
C ARG A 113 5.28 -14.63 -3.27
N ARG A 114 4.51 -15.62 -2.81
CA ARG A 114 3.39 -16.22 -3.56
C ARG A 114 2.29 -15.21 -3.86
N SER A 115 2.04 -14.27 -2.95
CA SER A 115 1.08 -13.20 -3.19
C SER A 115 1.54 -12.26 -4.31
N LEU A 116 2.83 -11.91 -4.38
CA LEU A 116 3.39 -11.11 -5.49
C LEU A 116 3.37 -11.87 -6.82
N GLU A 117 3.69 -13.18 -6.81
CA GLU A 117 3.56 -14.04 -7.99
C GLU A 117 2.11 -14.08 -8.50
N THR A 118 1.15 -14.24 -7.59
CA THR A 118 -0.29 -14.21 -7.93
C THR A 118 -0.72 -12.85 -8.47
N ALA A 119 -0.19 -11.76 -7.91
CA ALA A 119 -0.45 -10.40 -8.42
C ALA A 119 0.08 -10.22 -9.85
N ASP A 120 1.27 -10.76 -10.14
CA ASP A 120 1.86 -10.73 -11.48
C ASP A 120 1.03 -11.52 -12.50
N GLU A 121 0.48 -12.69 -12.11
CA GLU A 121 -0.43 -13.49 -12.93
C GLU A 121 -1.71 -12.73 -13.28
N LEU A 122 -2.24 -11.96 -12.33
CA LEU A 122 -3.40 -11.09 -12.50
C LEU A 122 -3.10 -9.83 -13.31
N GLY A 123 -1.83 -9.49 -13.51
CA GLY A 123 -1.40 -8.23 -14.09
C GLY A 123 -1.63 -7.02 -13.19
N ALA A 124 -1.77 -7.23 -11.87
CA ALA A 124 -1.87 -6.16 -10.88
C ALA A 124 -0.56 -5.36 -10.82
N ARG A 125 -0.67 -4.03 -10.70
CA ARG A 125 0.48 -3.12 -10.54
C ARG A 125 0.60 -2.59 -9.12
N SER A 126 -0.49 -2.61 -8.35
CA SER A 126 -0.52 -2.17 -6.96
C SER A 126 -1.11 -3.22 -6.03
N VAL A 127 -0.45 -3.46 -4.89
CA VAL A 127 -0.90 -4.47 -3.91
C VAL A 127 -0.87 -3.90 -2.48
N ALA A 128 -1.92 -4.12 -1.71
CA ALA A 128 -1.93 -3.83 -0.28
C ALA A 128 -1.82 -5.12 0.54
N PHE A 129 -0.87 -5.16 1.45
CA PHE A 129 -0.61 -6.25 2.38
C PHE A 129 -0.91 -5.81 3.81
N PRO A 130 -1.55 -6.63 4.63
CA PRO A 130 -1.45 -6.50 6.09
C PRO A 130 -0.15 -7.13 6.58
N LEU A 131 0.16 -7.00 7.86
CA LEU A 131 1.21 -7.81 8.51
C LEU A 131 0.70 -9.24 8.74
N ILE A 132 1.06 -10.15 7.83
CA ILE A 132 0.62 -11.55 7.86
C ILE A 132 1.11 -12.23 9.15
N SER A 133 0.23 -13.03 9.75
CA SER A 133 0.43 -13.76 11.02
C SER A 133 0.70 -12.93 12.28
N ALA A 134 0.91 -11.61 12.20
CA ALA A 134 1.24 -10.75 13.35
C ALA A 134 0.05 -10.36 14.24
N GLY A 135 -1.18 -10.75 13.84
CA GLY A 135 -2.41 -10.56 14.60
C GLY A 135 -2.80 -11.80 15.40
N VAL A 136 -3.97 -12.38 15.10
CA VAL A 136 -4.54 -13.55 15.80
C VAL A 136 -3.58 -14.75 15.85
N TYR A 137 -2.74 -14.93 14.83
CA TYR A 137 -1.76 -16.02 14.77
C TYR A 137 -0.51 -15.79 15.62
N GLY A 138 -0.31 -14.60 16.18
CA GLY A 138 0.67 -14.34 17.23
C GLY A 138 2.14 -14.34 16.80
N TRP A 139 2.44 -14.19 15.50
CA TRP A 139 3.83 -14.11 15.05
C TRP A 139 4.53 -12.89 15.66
N PRO A 140 5.79 -13.01 16.15
CA PRO A 140 6.51 -11.88 16.73
C PRO A 140 6.57 -10.69 15.77
N ARG A 141 6.03 -9.55 16.20
CA ARG A 141 5.81 -8.37 15.34
C ARG A 141 7.07 -7.89 14.63
N ALA A 142 8.19 -7.79 15.35
CA ALA A 142 9.46 -7.34 14.78
C ALA A 142 9.93 -8.25 13.64
N ASP A 143 9.81 -9.57 13.83
CA ASP A 143 10.18 -10.55 12.81
C ASP A 143 9.20 -10.58 11.63
N ALA A 144 7.89 -10.39 11.89
CA ALA A 144 6.89 -10.27 10.82
C ALA A 144 7.13 -9.04 9.92
N ILE A 145 7.48 -7.90 10.53
CA ILE A 145 7.84 -6.68 9.79
C ILE A 145 9.09 -6.91 8.95
N ALA A 146 10.13 -7.51 9.53
CA ALA A 146 11.35 -7.84 8.80
C ALA A 146 11.02 -8.78 7.62
N ALA A 147 10.30 -9.88 7.86
CA ALA A 147 9.92 -10.82 6.81
C ALA A 147 9.15 -10.15 5.67
N ALA A 148 8.19 -9.27 5.99
CA ALA A 148 7.41 -8.53 5.00
C ALA A 148 8.31 -7.65 4.13
N VAL A 149 9.02 -6.71 4.76
CA VAL A 149 9.81 -5.68 4.06
C VAL A 149 10.95 -6.33 3.26
N GLU A 150 11.65 -7.30 3.84
CA GLU A 150 12.75 -8.01 3.18
C GLU A 150 12.28 -8.77 1.95
N THR A 151 11.19 -9.53 2.09
CA THR A 151 10.70 -10.38 1.01
C THR A 151 10.15 -9.53 -0.13
N ILE A 152 9.34 -8.52 0.19
CA ILE A 152 8.75 -7.66 -0.85
C ILE A 152 9.84 -6.88 -1.60
N ALA A 153 10.86 -6.36 -0.90
CA ALA A 153 11.93 -5.58 -1.52
C ALA A 153 12.84 -6.40 -2.44
N THR A 154 12.93 -7.72 -2.23
CA THR A 154 13.87 -8.61 -2.94
C THR A 154 13.19 -9.56 -3.93
N THR A 155 11.86 -9.69 -3.87
CA THR A 155 11.11 -10.54 -4.79
C THR A 155 11.01 -9.85 -6.15
N ALA A 156 11.46 -10.53 -7.21
CA ALA A 156 11.26 -10.08 -8.58
C ALA A 156 9.76 -10.08 -8.90
N THR A 157 9.20 -8.90 -9.14
CA THR A 157 7.76 -8.72 -9.41
C THR A 157 7.52 -7.61 -10.42
N ARG A 158 6.36 -7.65 -11.05
CA ARG A 158 5.83 -6.59 -11.91
C ARG A 158 4.99 -5.58 -11.13
N VAL A 159 4.71 -5.84 -9.85
CA VAL A 159 4.06 -4.89 -8.94
C VAL A 159 4.99 -3.69 -8.76
N GLU A 160 4.47 -2.49 -9.02
CA GLU A 160 5.21 -1.23 -8.91
C GLU A 160 5.09 -0.60 -7.52
N ASP A 161 3.96 -0.88 -6.83
CA ASP A 161 3.59 -0.23 -5.59
C ASP A 161 3.01 -1.21 -4.60
N VAL A 162 3.62 -1.26 -3.42
CA VAL A 162 3.20 -2.10 -2.31
C VAL A 162 2.90 -1.24 -1.09
N ARG A 163 1.72 -1.45 -0.52
CA ARG A 163 1.30 -0.83 0.74
C ARG A 163 1.33 -1.86 1.85
N LEU A 164 2.12 -1.62 2.88
CA LEU A 164 2.04 -2.38 4.13
C LEU A 164 1.08 -1.63 5.06
N VAL A 165 -0.14 -2.13 5.18
CA VAL A 165 -1.24 -1.50 5.90
C VAL A 165 -1.26 -2.01 7.34
N ALA A 166 -1.09 -1.09 8.28
CA ALA A 166 -1.29 -1.32 9.70
C ALA A 166 -2.60 -0.64 10.13
N PHE A 167 -3.41 -1.36 10.90
CA PHE A 167 -4.71 -0.84 11.36
C PHE A 167 -4.58 0.17 12.51
N ASP A 168 -3.52 0.06 13.31
CA ASP A 168 -3.28 0.91 14.48
C ASP A 168 -1.87 1.53 14.47
N GLU A 169 -1.71 2.58 15.27
CA GLU A 169 -0.45 3.33 15.40
C GLU A 169 0.69 2.45 15.94
N ALA A 170 0.36 1.49 16.82
CA ALA A 170 1.35 0.58 17.41
C ALA A 170 1.95 -0.38 16.39
N GLY A 171 1.21 -0.75 15.34
CA GLY A 171 1.69 -1.52 14.19
C GLY A 171 2.37 -0.63 13.18
N TYR A 172 1.78 0.54 12.91
CA TYR A 172 2.24 1.47 11.89
C TYR A 172 3.64 2.02 12.17
N ARG A 173 3.92 2.49 13.40
CA ARG A 173 5.21 3.11 13.75
C ARG A 173 6.44 2.22 13.44
N PRO A 174 6.55 1.00 13.99
CA PRO A 174 7.70 0.14 13.71
C PRO A 174 7.76 -0.31 12.25
N LEU A 175 6.60 -0.50 11.61
CA LEU A 175 6.51 -0.85 10.21
C LEU A 175 7.06 0.27 9.31
N ARG A 176 6.62 1.51 9.53
CA ARG A 176 7.12 2.70 8.82
C ARG A 176 8.63 2.84 8.99
N ALA A 177 9.14 2.70 10.22
CA ALA A 177 10.58 2.77 10.47
C ALA A 177 11.36 1.72 9.68
N ALA A 178 10.88 0.48 9.62
CA ALA A 178 11.53 -0.59 8.88
C ALA A 178 11.52 -0.35 7.35
N VAL A 179 10.40 0.14 6.80
CA VAL A 179 10.28 0.51 5.39
C VAL A 179 11.30 1.61 5.05
N LEU A 180 11.36 2.67 5.84
CA LEU A 180 12.30 3.79 5.66
C LEU A 180 13.78 3.37 5.70
N LEU A 181 14.11 2.39 6.55
CA LEU A 181 15.48 1.89 6.66
C LEU A 181 15.89 1.02 5.47
N ARG A 182 14.96 0.23 4.93
CA ARG A 182 15.27 -0.80 3.92
C ARG A 182 15.04 -0.35 2.49
N CYS A 183 14.00 0.45 2.27
CA CYS A 183 13.54 0.88 0.95
C CYS A 183 13.45 2.41 0.92
N PRO A 184 14.57 3.12 1.04
CA PRO A 184 14.58 4.57 0.93
C PRO A 184 13.99 4.95 -0.43
N PRO A 185 13.01 5.88 -0.51
CA PRO A 185 12.47 6.28 -1.79
C PRO A 185 13.56 6.79 -2.76
N PRO A 186 13.38 6.59 -4.07
CA PRO A 186 14.33 7.05 -5.08
C PRO A 186 14.44 8.59 -5.04
N VAL A 187 15.68 9.06 -5.16
CA VAL A 187 16.03 10.48 -5.12
C VAL A 187 15.77 11.09 -6.50
N GLY A 188 14.84 12.03 -6.60
CA GLY A 188 14.83 13.01 -7.68
C GLY A 188 15.77 14.16 -7.30
N GLU A 189 16.40 14.81 -8.27
CA GLU A 189 17.43 15.83 -8.08
C GLU A 189 17.06 16.92 -7.04
N GLY A 190 17.70 16.90 -5.86
CA GLY A 190 18.02 18.05 -4.98
C GLY A 190 16.95 19.05 -4.48
N THR A 191 15.69 18.99 -4.91
CA THR A 191 14.63 19.97 -4.59
C THR A 191 13.43 19.34 -3.90
N VAL A 192 12.58 20.15 -3.27
CA VAL A 192 11.33 19.68 -2.66
C VAL A 192 10.39 19.15 -3.74
N GLY A 193 10.34 19.78 -4.93
CA GLY A 193 9.53 19.32 -6.06
C GLY A 193 9.93 17.93 -6.56
N SER A 194 11.22 17.58 -6.46
CA SER A 194 11.71 16.25 -6.83
C SER A 194 11.09 15.14 -5.98
N LEU A 195 10.77 15.43 -4.71
CA LEU A 195 10.05 14.53 -3.80
C LEU A 195 8.62 14.23 -4.27
N PHE A 196 8.10 14.96 -5.25
CA PHE A 196 6.77 14.75 -5.85
C PHE A 196 6.81 14.08 -7.23
N GLU A 197 7.99 13.83 -7.82
CA GLU A 197 8.11 13.30 -9.19
C GLU A 197 7.31 12.03 -9.42
N ARG A 198 7.40 11.09 -8.48
CA ARG A 198 6.59 9.88 -8.48
C ARG A 198 5.26 10.12 -7.77
N GLN A 199 4.14 10.07 -8.48
CA GLN A 199 2.83 10.22 -7.84
C GLN A 199 2.49 8.99 -6.97
N PRO A 200 1.73 9.15 -5.88
CA PRO A 200 1.07 8.05 -5.20
C PRO A 200 0.11 7.34 -6.14
N THR A 201 -0.04 6.03 -5.99
CA THR A 201 -0.96 5.22 -6.81
C THR A 201 -2.43 5.46 -6.50
N GLN A 202 -2.73 5.99 -5.31
CA GLN A 202 -4.06 6.45 -4.96
C GLN A 202 -3.95 7.80 -4.30
N PHE A 203 -4.87 8.64 -4.74
CA PHE A 203 -5.31 9.86 -4.12
C PHE A 203 -6.62 9.63 -3.36
N GLY A 204 -6.83 10.30 -2.22
CA GLY A 204 -8.04 10.14 -1.42
C GLY A 204 -9.31 10.47 -2.22
N LEU A 205 -9.28 11.60 -2.93
CA LEU A 205 -10.27 12.07 -3.89
C LEU A 205 -9.59 12.56 -5.17
N ARG A 206 -10.37 12.82 -6.23
CA ARG A 206 -9.82 13.16 -7.55
C ARG A 206 -9.01 14.45 -7.54
N GLY A 207 -9.37 15.41 -6.70
CA GLY A 207 -8.66 16.67 -6.54
C GLY A 207 -7.26 16.53 -5.93
N ASP A 208 -6.97 15.46 -5.16
CA ASP A 208 -5.63 15.32 -4.57
C ASP A 208 -4.55 15.09 -5.63
N ALA A 209 -4.89 14.50 -6.78
CA ALA A 209 -3.95 14.35 -7.90
C ALA A 209 -3.54 15.72 -8.48
N TYR A 210 -4.47 16.67 -8.49
CA TYR A 210 -4.23 18.03 -8.94
C TYR A 210 -3.40 18.79 -7.90
N LEU A 211 -3.76 18.68 -6.62
CA LEU A 211 -2.96 19.25 -5.52
C LEU A 211 -1.53 18.70 -5.53
N TRP A 212 -1.33 17.41 -5.79
CA TRP A 212 0.00 16.82 -5.92
C TRP A 212 0.81 17.46 -7.05
N ARG A 213 0.20 17.64 -8.22
CA ARG A 213 0.84 18.31 -9.36
C ARG A 213 1.14 19.79 -9.07
N GLU A 214 0.22 20.47 -8.39
CA GLU A 214 0.37 21.86 -7.96
C GLU A 214 1.57 22.01 -7.01
N LEU A 215 1.65 21.19 -5.97
CA LEU A 215 2.78 21.21 -5.02
C LEU A 215 4.10 20.86 -5.72
N ARG A 216 4.11 19.88 -6.63
CA ARG A 216 5.29 19.56 -7.44
C ARG A 216 5.78 20.77 -8.22
N ALA A 217 4.87 21.45 -8.92
CA ALA A 217 5.21 22.62 -9.73
C ALA A 217 5.67 23.79 -8.85
N ARG A 218 4.94 24.07 -7.77
CA ARG A 218 5.25 25.11 -6.79
C ARG A 218 6.63 24.94 -6.18
N PHE A 219 7.04 23.70 -5.94
CA PHE A 219 8.31 23.38 -5.30
C PHE A 219 9.43 22.94 -6.25
N ALA A 220 9.24 23.07 -7.58
CA ALA A 220 10.17 22.56 -8.59
C ALA A 220 11.64 22.97 -8.32
N ASP A 221 11.87 24.24 -7.99
CA ASP A 221 13.19 24.82 -7.74
C ASP A 221 13.48 25.07 -6.25
N THR A 222 12.58 24.63 -5.36
CA THR A 222 12.75 24.87 -3.92
C THR A 222 13.80 23.93 -3.35
N PRO A 223 14.92 24.42 -2.79
CA PRO A 223 15.94 23.55 -2.21
C PRO A 223 15.37 22.70 -1.07
N LEU A 224 15.92 21.52 -0.86
CA LEU A 224 15.59 20.69 0.28
C LEU A 224 15.85 21.46 1.60
N PRO A 225 14.86 21.55 2.52
CA PRO A 225 15.01 22.27 3.78
C PRO A 225 16.09 21.67 4.68
N GLU A 226 16.50 22.43 5.69
CA GLU A 226 17.57 22.04 6.63
C GLU A 226 17.24 20.77 7.43
N ASP A 227 15.97 20.58 7.76
CA ASP A 227 15.49 19.42 8.51
C ASP A 227 14.05 19.03 8.15
N TRP A 228 13.62 17.94 8.78
CA TRP A 228 12.30 17.36 8.62
C TRP A 228 11.16 18.29 9.05
N PHE A 229 11.35 19.07 10.11
CA PHE A 229 10.31 19.96 10.66
C PHE A 229 10.08 21.14 9.73
N ALA A 230 11.16 21.70 9.17
CA ALA A 230 11.10 22.75 8.16
C ALA A 230 10.35 22.28 6.91
N LEU A 231 10.65 21.07 6.41
CA LEU A 231 9.91 20.50 5.28
C LEU A 231 8.44 20.25 5.62
N ARG A 232 8.14 19.63 6.77
CA ARG A 232 6.75 19.36 7.15
C ARG A 232 5.95 20.65 7.25
N LYS A 233 6.50 21.69 7.86
CA LYS A 233 5.86 23.00 7.96
C LYS A 233 5.61 23.58 6.57
N LEU A 234 6.63 23.57 5.70
CA LEU A 234 6.52 24.07 4.33
C LEU A 234 5.41 23.37 3.54
N LEU A 235 5.30 22.04 3.65
CA LEU A 235 4.27 21.25 2.98
C LEU A 235 2.87 21.55 3.51
N VAL A 236 2.71 21.57 4.84
CA VAL A 236 1.42 21.83 5.49
C VAL A 236 0.94 23.24 5.14
N ASP A 237 1.78 24.25 5.30
CA ASP A 237 1.41 25.65 5.00
C ASP A 237 0.97 25.79 3.52
N ALA A 238 1.70 25.18 2.58
CA ALA A 238 1.36 25.25 1.16
C ALA A 238 0.05 24.52 0.83
N ILE A 239 -0.22 23.38 1.46
CA ILE A 239 -1.50 22.68 1.28
C ILE A 239 -2.65 23.53 1.84
N GLU A 240 -2.51 24.04 3.07
CA GLU A 240 -3.54 24.86 3.72
C GLU A 240 -3.82 26.15 2.93
N GLU A 241 -2.80 26.74 2.30
CA GLU A 241 -2.98 27.91 1.41
C GLU A 241 -3.77 27.55 0.14
N VAL A 242 -3.47 26.43 -0.50
CA VAL A 242 -4.14 26.01 -1.74
C VAL A 242 -5.59 25.58 -1.48
N VAL A 243 -5.83 24.84 -0.40
CA VAL A 243 -7.17 24.32 -0.07
C VAL A 243 -8.02 25.32 0.72
N GLY A 244 -7.41 26.32 1.35
CA GLY A 244 -8.08 27.32 2.18
C GLY A 244 -8.58 26.79 3.54
N GLU A 245 -8.18 25.58 3.94
CA GLU A 245 -8.63 24.92 5.17
C GLU A 245 -7.48 24.24 5.90
N SER A 246 -7.61 24.11 7.23
CA SER A 246 -6.54 23.51 8.02
C SER A 246 -6.54 21.98 7.97
N LEU A 247 -5.37 21.41 7.68
CA LEU A 247 -5.11 19.97 7.75
C LEU A 247 -5.22 19.42 9.19
N THR A 248 -5.10 20.28 10.22
CA THR A 248 -5.14 19.86 11.63
C THR A 248 -6.56 19.74 12.19
N LYS A 249 -7.54 20.45 11.61
CA LYS A 249 -8.94 20.41 12.06
C LYS A 249 -9.64 19.10 11.67
N SER A 250 -9.20 18.45 10.60
CA SER A 250 -9.79 17.22 10.05
C SER A 250 -9.27 15.92 10.67
N TRP A 251 -8.40 15.97 11.69
CA TRP A 251 -7.80 14.77 12.30
C TRP A 251 -8.82 13.81 12.93
N HIS A 252 -10.01 14.31 13.26
CA HIS A 252 -11.09 13.53 13.87
C HIS A 252 -12.25 13.24 12.91
N ASP A 253 -12.20 13.77 11.68
CA ASP A 253 -13.23 13.55 10.66
C ASP A 253 -12.62 12.87 9.42
N SER A 254 -12.73 11.55 9.40
CA SER A 254 -12.25 10.70 8.29
C SER A 254 -12.90 11.00 6.92
N SER A 255 -14.01 11.74 6.89
CA SER A 255 -14.75 12.09 5.67
C SER A 255 -14.47 13.51 5.17
N ALA A 256 -13.68 14.31 5.90
CA ALA A 256 -13.45 15.70 5.58
C ALA A 256 -12.84 15.88 4.18
N ALA A 257 -13.55 16.63 3.34
CA ALA A 257 -13.13 16.97 2.00
C ALA A 257 -13.42 18.43 1.68
N VAL A 258 -12.53 19.07 0.94
CA VAL A 258 -12.67 20.45 0.49
C VAL A 258 -12.74 20.48 -1.01
N TYR A 259 -13.71 21.22 -1.56
CA TYR A 259 -13.82 21.40 -2.99
C TYR A 259 -12.95 22.58 -3.44
N VAL A 260 -12.00 22.31 -4.33
CA VAL A 260 -11.13 23.31 -4.95
C VAL A 260 -11.54 23.46 -6.41
N PRO A 261 -12.14 24.62 -6.81
CA PRO A 261 -12.66 24.82 -8.17
C PRO A 261 -11.62 24.57 -9.27
N ASP A 262 -10.38 24.98 -9.05
CA ASP A 262 -9.28 24.83 -10.03
C ASP A 262 -8.88 23.36 -10.26
N PHE A 263 -9.33 22.45 -9.39
CA PHE A 263 -9.08 21.01 -9.48
C PHE A 263 -10.30 20.24 -10.05
N ASP A 264 -11.35 20.95 -10.46
CA ASP A 264 -12.51 20.35 -11.12
C ASP A 264 -12.37 20.43 -12.66
N PRO A 265 -12.09 19.31 -13.35
CA PRO A 265 -12.09 19.29 -14.81
C PRO A 265 -13.49 19.38 -15.46
N GLY A 266 -14.57 19.49 -14.68
CA GLY A 266 -15.95 19.65 -15.17
C GLY A 266 -16.72 18.34 -15.39
N HIS A 267 -16.22 17.21 -14.88
CA HIS A 267 -16.88 15.90 -15.08
C HIS A 267 -16.65 14.88 -13.95
N GLY A 268 -17.77 14.36 -13.43
CA GLY A 268 -17.84 13.22 -12.50
C GLY A 268 -18.00 13.58 -11.03
N MET A 269 -18.56 12.66 -10.24
CA MET A 269 -18.69 12.84 -8.79
C MET A 269 -17.30 12.92 -8.14
N SER A 270 -17.15 13.85 -7.19
CA SER A 270 -15.90 14.16 -6.46
C SER A 270 -14.77 14.77 -7.29
N ALA A 271 -15.08 15.31 -8.48
CA ALA A 271 -14.17 16.21 -9.18
C ALA A 271 -13.94 17.48 -8.33
N GLY A 272 -12.71 18.02 -8.30
CA GLY A 272 -12.33 19.13 -7.43
C GLY A 272 -12.20 18.83 -5.93
N GLY A 273 -12.69 17.68 -5.46
CA GLY A 273 -12.60 17.32 -4.03
C GLY A 273 -11.19 16.91 -3.61
N VAL A 274 -10.68 17.52 -2.55
CA VAL A 274 -9.41 17.22 -1.88
C VAL A 274 -9.69 16.58 -0.52
N HIS A 275 -9.10 15.42 -0.23
CA HIS A 275 -9.34 14.65 1.01
C HIS A 275 -8.30 15.01 2.07
N LEU A 276 -8.68 15.87 3.02
CA LEU A 276 -7.75 16.38 4.04
C LEU A 276 -7.14 15.26 4.91
N PRO A 277 -7.89 14.23 5.37
CA PRO A 277 -7.31 13.13 6.13
C PRO A 277 -6.26 12.35 5.33
N TRP A 278 -6.47 12.12 4.03
CA TRP A 278 -5.46 11.46 3.20
C TRP A 278 -4.17 12.29 3.13
N TRP A 279 -4.25 13.61 2.99
CA TRP A 279 -3.04 14.45 3.03
C TRP A 279 -2.33 14.42 4.38
N ALA A 280 -3.08 14.49 5.48
CA ALA A 280 -2.53 14.47 6.83
C ALA A 280 -1.86 13.12 7.18
N HIS A 281 -2.46 12.00 6.78
CA HIS A 281 -2.04 10.66 7.18
C HIS A 281 -1.25 9.90 6.11
N THR A 282 -1.27 10.35 4.86
CA THR A 282 -0.62 9.65 3.74
C THR A 282 0.17 10.60 2.85
N GLY A 283 -0.44 11.63 2.25
CA GLY A 283 0.20 12.51 1.28
C GLY A 283 1.46 13.19 1.81
N VAL A 284 1.36 13.94 2.92
CA VAL A 284 2.50 14.61 3.57
C VAL A 284 3.53 13.59 4.09
N PRO A 285 3.15 12.53 4.84
CA PRO A 285 4.10 11.49 5.24
C PRO A 285 4.90 10.88 4.09
N VAL A 286 4.29 10.61 2.93
CA VAL A 286 5.00 10.04 1.76
C VAL A 286 6.12 10.98 1.28
N VAL A 287 5.89 12.29 1.26
CA VAL A 287 6.89 13.27 0.83
C VAL A 287 8.02 13.40 1.86
N LEU A 288 7.68 13.40 3.16
CA LEU A 288 8.64 13.44 4.25
C LEU A 288 9.52 12.18 4.28
N ASP A 289 8.93 11.02 3.99
CA ASP A 289 9.65 9.75 3.89
C ASP A 289 10.69 9.78 2.74
N ARG A 290 10.34 10.40 1.61
CA ARG A 290 11.26 10.62 0.48
C ARG A 290 12.42 11.54 0.86
N TYR A 291 12.15 12.56 1.66
CA TYR A 291 13.16 13.48 2.16
C TYR A 291 14.17 12.79 3.10
N GLU A 292 13.69 12.03 4.08
CA GLU A 292 14.56 11.31 5.02
C GLU A 292 15.49 10.32 4.30
N ALA A 293 14.96 9.61 3.31
CA ALA A 293 15.76 8.74 2.45
C ALA A 293 16.83 9.48 1.67
N THR A 294 16.49 10.65 1.12
CA THR A 294 17.45 11.49 0.40
C THR A 294 18.62 11.87 1.29
N ARG A 295 18.38 12.25 2.54
CA ARG A 295 19.44 12.64 3.48
C ARG A 295 20.34 11.49 3.96
N ARG A 296 19.84 10.25 3.96
CA ARG A 296 20.64 9.07 4.35
C ARG A 296 21.56 8.58 3.24
N ALA A 297 21.32 8.98 2.00
CA ALA A 297 22.11 8.59 0.84
C ALA A 297 23.29 9.55 0.55
N GLN A 298 23.35 10.69 1.25
CA GLN A 298 24.41 11.71 1.18
C GLN A 298 25.41 11.53 2.33
#